data_AF-A0A4Y5ZQF5-F1
#
_entry.id   AF-A0A4Y5ZQF5-F1
#
_cell.length_a   1.000
_cell.length_b   1.000
_cell.length_c   1.000
_cell.angle_alpha   90.00
_cell.angle_beta   90.00
_cell.angle_gamma   90.00
#
_symmetry.space_group_name_H-M   'P 1'
#
loop_
_entity.id
_entity.type
_entity.pdbx_description
1 polymer ?
#
loop_
_entity_poly.entity_id
_entity_poly.type
_entity_poly.pdbx_seq_one_letter_code
_entity_poly.pdbx_strand_id
1 'polypeptide(L)' 'MRKLYVKSQRTPKFKTGDIVYLVSAGPAMAVQEPIINSYNEFTGDYWCQWFAGESKKEQDFQRTH' A
#
# COMPACT_ATOMS: atom_id res chain seq x y z
N MET A 1 -35.73 -17.60 -2.30
CA MET A 1 -35.08 -16.44 -1.63
C MET A 1 -33.71 -16.23 -2.25
N ARG A 2 -33.47 -15.13 -2.98
CA ARG A 2 -32.15 -14.79 -3.54
C ARG A 2 -31.29 -14.21 -2.41
N LYS A 3 -30.16 -14.83 -2.07
CA LYS A 3 -29.17 -14.24 -1.16
C LYS A 3 -28.63 -12.97 -1.83
N LEU A 4 -29.04 -11.81 -1.33
CA LEU A 4 -28.41 -10.54 -1.69
C LEU A 4 -27.01 -10.55 -1.05
N TYR A 5 -25.98 -10.69 -1.87
CA TYR A 5 -24.59 -10.57 -1.41
C TYR A 5 -24.39 -9.15 -0.89
N VAL A 6 -24.25 -8.99 0.42
CA VAL A 6 -23.83 -7.72 1.03
C VAL A 6 -22.36 -7.54 0.67
N LYS A 7 -22.08 -6.65 -0.29
CA LYS A 7 -20.72 -6.26 -0.65
C LYS A 7 -20.14 -5.49 0.54
N SER A 8 -19.36 -6.17 1.38
CA SER A 8 -18.63 -5.54 2.48
C SER A 8 -17.76 -4.43 1.90
N GLN A 9 -18.06 -3.18 2.24
CA GLN A 9 -17.21 -2.02 1.92
C GLN A 9 -15.81 -2.28 2.49
N ARG A 10 -14.81 -2.36 1.61
CA ARG A 10 -13.42 -2.58 2.04
C ARG A 10 -12.86 -1.25 2.54
N THR A 11 -12.27 -1.26 3.72
CA THR A 11 -11.62 -0.07 4.29
C THR A 11 -10.10 -0.25 4.21
N PRO A 12 -9.34 0.77 3.77
CA PRO A 12 -7.88 0.71 3.81
C PRO A 12 -7.38 0.49 5.24
N LYS A 13 -6.55 -0.53 5.44
CA LYS A 13 -5.93 -0.86 6.73
C LYS A 13 -4.60 -0.13 6.96
N PHE A 14 -3.79 -0.01 5.91
CA PHE A 14 -2.48 0.63 5.94
C PHE A 14 -2.56 2.06 5.45
N LYS A 15 -1.65 2.90 5.96
CA LYS A 15 -1.50 4.31 5.61
C LYS A 15 -0.27 4.51 4.73
N THR A 16 -0.26 5.61 3.97
CA THR A 16 0.92 6.06 3.24
C THR A 16 2.12 6.19 4.17
N GLY A 17 3.26 5.63 3.76
CA GLY A 17 4.50 5.57 4.53
C GLY A 17 4.66 4.34 5.42
N ASP A 18 3.58 3.56 5.64
CA ASP A 18 3.69 2.31 6.41
C ASP A 18 4.66 1.34 5.71
N ILE A 19 5.51 0.68 6.50
CA ILE A 19 6.42 -0.35 6.02
C ILE A 19 5.72 -1.72 6.12
N VAL A 20 5.59 -2.40 4.98
CA VAL A 20 4.89 -3.69 4.86
C VAL A 20 5.78 -4.74 4.20
N TYR A 21 5.44 -6.01 4.42
CA TYR A 21 6.13 -7.16 3.87
C TYR A 21 5.13 -8.07 3.17
N LEU A 22 5.55 -8.74 2.10
CA LEU A 22 4.76 -9.85 1.56
C LEU A 22 4.79 -11.02 2.53
N VAL A 23 3.63 -11.67 2.71
CA VAL A 23 3.52 -12.91 3.50
C VAL A 23 4.40 -14.02 2.93
N SER A 24 4.59 -14.05 1.61
CA SER A 24 5.46 -15.00 0.91
C SER A 24 6.98 -14.74 1.07
N ALA A 25 7.37 -13.80 1.94
CA ALA A 25 8.70 -13.22 2.03
C ALA A 25 9.09 -12.35 0.82
N GLY A 26 10.02 -11.41 1.06
CA GLY A 26 10.48 -10.40 0.11
C GLY A 26 11.10 -9.20 0.83
N PRO A 27 11.71 -8.25 0.10
CA PRO A 27 12.19 -7.02 0.70
C PRO A 27 11.03 -6.22 1.30
N ALA A 28 11.36 -5.34 2.26
CA ALA A 28 10.39 -4.39 2.78
C ALA A 28 9.85 -3.49 1.64
N MET A 29 8.62 -3.02 1.80
CA MET A 29 8.02 -2.02 0.93
C MET A 29 7.43 -0.87 1.75
N ALA A 30 7.39 0.33 1.18
CA ALA A 30 6.61 1.44 1.71
C ALA A 30 5.28 1.56 0.95
N VAL A 31 4.18 1.69 1.67
CA VAL A 31 2.86 2.00 1.10
C VAL A 31 2.87 3.41 0.54
N GLN A 32 2.50 3.58 -0.73
CA GLN A 32 2.33 4.89 -1.36
C GLN A 32 0.88 5.36 -1.23
N GLU A 33 -0.07 4.60 -1.76
CA GLU A 33 -1.49 4.96 -1.74
C GLU A 33 -2.42 3.76 -1.93
N PRO A 34 -3.67 3.80 -1.43
CA PRO A 34 -4.69 2.81 -1.73
C PRO A 34 -5.14 2.91 -3.19
N ILE A 35 -5.34 1.77 -3.84
CA ILE A 35 -5.88 1.72 -5.20
C ILE A 35 -7.40 1.91 -5.12
N ILE A 36 -7.87 2.97 -5.77
CA ILE A 36 -9.27 3.36 -5.87
C ILE A 36 -9.77 3.08 -7.29
N ASN A 37 -10.93 2.45 -7.42
CA ASN A 37 -11.55 2.18 -8.72
C ASN A 37 -12.35 3.38 -9.25
N SER A 38 -12.92 3.27 -10.46
CA SER A 38 -13.74 4.32 -11.08
C SER A 38 -15.02 4.67 -10.32
N TYR A 39 -15.43 3.85 -9.35
CA TYR A 39 -16.58 4.10 -8.47
C TYR A 39 -16.18 4.74 -7.14
N ASN A 40 -14.94 5.21 -7.03
CA ASN A 40 -14.39 5.79 -5.80
C ASN A 40 -14.38 4.80 -4.61
N GLU A 41 -14.31 3.50 -4.90
CA GLU A 41 -14.24 2.43 -3.89
C GLU A 41 -12.82 1.87 -3.83
N PHE A 42 -12.36 1.60 -2.61
CA PHE A 42 -11.10 0.90 -2.37
C PHE A 42 -11.17 -0.55 -2.85
N THR A 43 -10.20 -0.97 -3.67
CA THR A 43 -10.19 -2.31 -4.25
C THR A 43 -9.76 -3.40 -3.26
N GLY A 44 -8.94 -3.02 -2.26
CA GLY A 44 -8.21 -3.95 -1.39
C GLY A 44 -6.69 -3.89 -1.59
N ASP A 45 -6.24 -3.25 -2.67
CA ASP A 45 -4.84 -3.25 -3.10
C ASP A 45 -4.17 -1.89 -2.88
N TYR A 46 -2.84 -1.90 -2.79
CA TYR A 46 -2.03 -0.70 -2.56
C TYR A 46 -0.93 -0.61 -3.60
N TRP A 47 -0.62 0.62 -4.01
CA TRP A 47 0.67 0.90 -4.64
C TRP A 47 1.75 0.90 -3.57
N CYS A 48 2.81 0.11 -3.81
CA CYS A 48 3.91 -0.08 -2.87
C CYS A 48 5.25 0.09 -3.58
N GLN A 49 6.21 0.73 -2.92
CA GLN A 49 7.56 0.88 -3.43
C GLN A 49 8.52 -0.02 -2.67
N TRP A 50 9.24 -0.86 -3.40
CA TRP A 50 10.24 -1.76 -2.86
C TRP A 50 11.51 -1.02 -2.43
N PHE A 51 12.08 -1.43 -1.29
CA PHE A 51 13.47 -1.14 -0.96
C PHE A 51 14.35 -2.21 -1.63
N ALA A 52 14.70 -1.99 -2.90
CA ALA A 52 15.64 -2.86 -3.60
C ALA A 52 16.99 -2.79 -2.89
N GLY A 53 17.55 -3.96 -2.52
CA GLY A 53 18.76 -4.10 -1.70
C GLY A 53 20.07 -3.67 -2.37
N GLU A 54 20.02 -2.88 -3.45
CA GLU A 54 21.19 -2.16 -3.91
C GLU A 54 21.28 -0.82 -3.18
N SER A 55 22.45 -0.59 -2.60
CA SER A 55 22.86 0.66 -1.97
C SER A 55 22.32 1.87 -2.73
N LYS A 56 21.21 2.44 -2.26
CA LYS A 56 20.92 3.84 -2.51
C LYS A 56 22.12 4.57 -1.92
N LYS A 57 22.99 5.09 -2.80
CA LYS A 57 23.84 6.22 -2.46
C LYS A 57 22.99 7.15 -1.62
N GLU A 58 23.48 7.43 -0.42
CA GLU A 58 22.92 8.34 0.56
C GLU A 58 22.32 9.54 -0.17
N GLN A 59 21.01 9.54 -0.34
CA GLN A 59 20.30 10.74 -0.76
C GLN A 59 20.00 11.46 0.53
N ASP A 60 20.66 12.60 0.73
CA ASP A 60 20.41 13.49 1.85
C ASP A 60 18.91 13.75 1.96
N PHE A 61 18.30 13.19 2.99
CA PHE A 61 16.99 13.63 3.45
C PHE A 61 17.16 14.98 4.14
N GLN A 62 17.21 16.06 3.36
CA GLN A 62 17.16 17.40 3.94
C GLN A 62 15.72 17.69 4.38
N ARG A 63 15.46 17.45 5.66
CA ARG A 63 14.37 18.10 6.37
C ARG A 63 14.79 19.55 6.63
N THR A 64 14.58 20.44 5.67
CA THR A 64 14.66 21.87 5.97
C THR A 64 13.53 22.24 6.93
N HIS A 65 13.93 22.92 8.01
CA HIS A 65 13.06 23.42 9.08
C HIS A 65 12.05 24.45 8.60
#